data_AF-A0A947A2Z1-F1
#
_entry.id   AF-A0A947A2Z1-F1
#
_cell.length_a   1.000
_cell.length_b   1.000
_cell.length_c   1.000
_cell.angle_alpha   90.00
_cell.angle_beta   90.00
_cell.angle_gamma   90.00
#
_symmetry.space_group_name_H-M   'P 1'
#
loop_
_entity.id
_entity.type
_entity.pdbx_description
1 polymer ?
#
loop_
_entity_poly.entity_id
_entity_poly.type
_entity_poly.pdbx_seq_one_letter_code
_entity_poly.pdbx_strand_id
1 'polypeptide(L)'
;MIIAGDSVPRESIDLEEVVLLRKLKFNSNNDRKRYLILRRKTRKVYPYAKLASERLVELNSRLDDIKTKRARKKYTKIVQNYIEDEFSAELKKLTRTEGQILVKLIHRQTGVTTFDLVKELKSGWRAFWYNTTANMFDITLKEEYNPEKSQEDFLIEDILQR
;
A
#
# COMPACT_ATOMS: atom_id res chain seq x y z
N MET A 1 24.98 39.20 17.66
CA MET A 1 23.57 39.47 18.00
C MET A 1 22.79 39.20 16.72
N ILE A 2 22.04 38.10 16.64
CA ILE A 2 21.24 37.75 15.45
C ILE A 2 19.86 38.36 15.64
N ILE A 3 19.41 39.20 14.70
CA ILE A 3 18.11 39.88 14.75
C ILE A 3 17.08 39.02 13.99
N ALA A 4 15.84 39.00 14.46
CA ALA A 4 14.76 38.27 13.81
C ALA A 4 14.56 38.78 12.36
N GLY A 5 14.91 37.95 11.38
CA GLY A 5 14.85 38.28 9.95
C GLY A 5 16.16 38.04 9.19
N ASP A 6 17.28 37.86 9.88
CA ASP A 6 18.55 37.56 9.24
C ASP A 6 18.56 36.15 8.62
N SER A 7 18.96 36.06 7.35
CA SER A 7 19.18 34.79 6.68
C SER A 7 20.45 34.15 7.25
N VAL A 8 20.31 33.05 7.97
CA VAL A 8 21.46 32.30 8.52
C VAL A 8 22.30 31.78 7.34
N PRO A 9 23.59 32.13 7.24
CA PRO A 9 24.46 31.57 6.21
C PRO A 9 24.50 30.05 6.40
N ARG A 10 23.98 29.30 5.42
CA ARG A 10 24.13 27.85 5.37
C ARG A 10 25.40 27.55 4.59
N GLU A 11 26.33 26.82 5.19
CA GLU A 11 27.60 26.44 4.55
C GLU A 11 27.41 25.38 3.44
N SER A 12 26.24 24.75 3.39
CA SER A 12 25.88 23.75 2.38
C SER A 12 24.46 23.95 1.87
N ILE A 13 24.24 23.50 0.62
CA ILE A 13 22.92 23.34 0.03
C ILE A 13 22.60 21.86 0.13
N ASP A 14 21.56 21.50 0.88
CA ASP A 14 21.03 20.14 0.90
C ASP A 14 20.32 19.89 -0.43
N LEU A 15 20.95 19.08 -1.29
CA LEU A 15 20.36 18.65 -2.54
C LEU A 15 19.40 17.48 -2.30
N GLU A 16 18.31 17.45 -3.05
CA GLU A 16 17.39 16.32 -3.05
C GLU A 16 18.09 15.07 -3.61
N GLU A 17 17.99 13.94 -2.92
CA GLU A 17 18.61 12.69 -3.33
C GLU A 17 18.00 12.19 -4.65
N VAL A 18 18.83 11.93 -5.66
CA VAL A 18 18.38 11.42 -6.96
C VAL A 18 18.71 9.94 -7.08
N VAL A 19 17.67 9.10 -7.12
CA VAL A 19 17.83 7.65 -7.31
C VAL A 19 18.08 7.33 -8.79
N LEU A 20 19.30 6.89 -9.11
CA LEU A 20 19.67 6.45 -10.45
C LEU A 20 19.26 4.99 -10.69
N LEU A 21 18.06 4.79 -11.25
CA LEU A 21 17.59 3.45 -11.63
C LEU A 21 18.32 2.94 -12.88
N ARG A 22 19.13 1.90 -12.71
CA ARG A 22 19.76 1.19 -13.84
C ARG A 22 18.69 0.67 -14.80
N LYS A 23 18.99 0.69 -16.12
CA LYS A 23 18.12 0.05 -17.12
C LYS A 23 18.10 -1.46 -16.87
N LEU A 24 16.92 -2.03 -16.66
CA LEU A 24 16.75 -3.49 -16.55
C LEU A 24 17.26 -4.18 -17.81
N LYS A 25 18.13 -5.18 -17.62
CA LYS A 25 18.56 -6.10 -18.69
C LYS A 25 17.88 -7.44 -18.47
N PHE A 26 17.23 -7.95 -19.51
CA PHE A 26 16.58 -9.26 -19.48
C PHE A 26 17.44 -10.29 -20.18
N ASN A 27 17.65 -11.44 -19.54
CA ASN A 27 18.44 -12.53 -20.10
C ASN A 27 17.67 -13.30 -21.18
N SER A 28 16.34 -13.24 -21.15
CA SER A 28 15.47 -13.91 -22.13
C SER A 28 14.22 -13.09 -22.49
N ASN A 29 13.62 -13.44 -23.64
CA ASN A 29 12.32 -12.89 -24.05
C ASN A 29 11.20 -13.25 -23.05
N ASN A 30 11.29 -14.41 -22.40
CA ASN A 30 10.33 -14.83 -21.38
C ASN A 30 10.40 -13.96 -20.13
N ASP A 31 11.60 -13.59 -19.68
CA ASP A 31 11.77 -12.71 -18.53
C ASP A 31 11.23 -11.31 -18.81
N ARG A 32 11.49 -10.80 -20.03
CA ARG A 32 10.90 -9.54 -20.49
C ARG A 32 9.37 -9.61 -20.49
N LYS A 33 8.78 -10.70 -20.98
CA LYS A 33 7.32 -10.90 -20.98
C LYS A 33 6.76 -10.94 -19.55
N ARG A 34 7.40 -11.67 -18.64
CA ARG A 34 7.01 -11.74 -17.21
C ARG A 34 7.04 -10.35 -16.57
N TYR A 35 8.11 -9.59 -16.79
CA TYR A 35 8.23 -8.22 -16.29
C TYR A 35 7.13 -7.30 -16.84
N LEU A 36 6.81 -7.36 -18.13
CA LEU A 36 5.74 -6.54 -18.71
C LEU A 36 4.36 -6.88 -18.13
N ILE A 37 4.11 -8.16 -17.87
CA ILE A 37 2.88 -8.62 -17.20
C ILE A 37 2.83 -8.07 -15.76
N LEU A 38 3.94 -8.20 -15.01
CA LEU A 38 4.05 -7.66 -13.66
C LEU A 38 3.81 -6.15 -13.65
N ARG A 39 4.50 -5.39 -14.51
CA ARG A 39 4.33 -3.94 -14.68
C ARG A 39 2.88 -3.54 -14.94
N ARG A 40 2.18 -4.26 -15.83
CA ARG A 40 0.77 -3.99 -16.12
C ARG A 40 -0.10 -4.21 -14.87
N LYS A 41 0.11 -5.31 -14.16
CA LYS A 41 -0.63 -5.65 -12.94
C LYS A 41 -0.35 -4.65 -11.82
N THR A 42 0.93 -4.35 -11.55
CA THR A 42 1.35 -3.36 -10.55
C THR A 42 0.70 -2.00 -10.81
N ARG A 43 0.74 -1.50 -12.05
CA ARG A 43 0.11 -0.22 -12.39
C ARG A 43 -1.41 -0.23 -12.25
N LYS A 44 -2.07 -1.34 -12.57
CA LYS A 44 -3.52 -1.51 -12.37
C LYS A 44 -3.88 -1.50 -10.89
N VAL A 45 -3.06 -2.12 -10.05
CA VAL A 45 -3.37 -2.35 -8.63
C VAL A 45 -2.95 -1.18 -7.74
N TYR A 46 -1.88 -0.48 -8.08
CA TYR A 46 -1.27 0.56 -7.24
C TYR A 46 -2.22 1.66 -6.77
N PRO A 47 -3.15 2.21 -7.60
CA PRO A 47 -4.10 3.22 -7.14
C PRO A 47 -4.96 2.75 -5.97
N TYR A 48 -5.37 1.48 -5.96
CA TYR A 48 -6.17 0.90 -4.87
C TYR A 48 -5.37 0.76 -3.58
N ALA A 49 -4.11 0.32 -3.67
CA ALA A 49 -3.23 0.24 -2.51
C ALA A 49 -3.01 1.62 -1.90
N LYS A 50 -2.63 2.61 -2.73
CA LYS A 50 -2.38 3.99 -2.31
C LYS A 50 -3.59 4.58 -1.61
N LEU A 51 -4.76 4.47 -2.22
CA LEU A 51 -5.99 5.02 -1.66
C LEU A 51 -6.38 4.32 -0.35
N ALA A 52 -6.27 2.99 -0.27
CA ALA A 52 -6.53 2.26 0.97
C ALA A 52 -5.60 2.72 2.11
N SER A 53 -4.31 2.90 1.84
CA SER A 53 -3.34 3.37 2.84
C SER A 53 -3.61 4.81 3.27
N GLU A 54 -3.90 5.72 2.33
CA GLU A 54 -4.29 7.10 2.63
C GLU A 54 -5.54 7.15 3.52
N ARG A 55 -6.56 6.33 3.23
CA ARG A 55 -7.77 6.23 4.05
C ARG A 55 -7.52 5.66 5.43
N LEU A 56 -6.61 4.70 5.57
CA LEU A 56 -6.22 4.15 6.87
C LEU A 56 -5.49 5.21 7.71
N VAL A 57 -4.57 5.97 7.10
CA VAL A 57 -3.87 7.08 7.78
C VAL A 57 -4.86 8.16 8.20
N GLU A 58 -5.76 8.59 7.31
CA GLU A 58 -6.81 9.57 7.62
C GLU A 58 -7.73 9.09 8.75
N LEU A 59 -8.15 7.82 8.70
CA LEU A 59 -8.94 7.18 9.74
C LEU A 59 -8.24 7.24 11.10
N ASN A 60 -6.97 6.84 11.15
CA ASN A 60 -6.19 6.82 12.39
C ASN A 60 -6.02 8.23 12.97
N SER A 61 -5.63 9.20 12.14
CA SER A 61 -5.52 10.61 12.53
C SER A 61 -6.82 11.14 13.15
N ARG A 62 -7.98 10.89 12.52
CA ARG A 62 -9.27 11.34 13.09
C ARG A 62 -9.69 10.54 14.31
N LEU A 63 -9.26 9.30 14.46
CA LEU A 63 -9.58 8.48 15.64
C LEU A 63 -8.86 8.95 16.90
N ASP A 64 -7.75 9.68 16.77
CA ASP A 64 -7.00 10.27 17.89
C ASP A 64 -7.75 11.45 18.53
N ASP A 65 -8.47 12.23 17.72
CA ASP A 65 -9.27 13.37 18.20
C ASP A 65 -10.59 12.94 18.87
N ILE A 66 -11.08 11.72 18.60
CA ILE A 66 -12.38 11.26 19.08
C ILE A 66 -12.27 10.65 20.48
N LYS A 67 -12.76 11.39 21.49
CA LYS A 67 -12.68 11.01 22.92
C LYS A 67 -13.53 9.79 23.31
N THR A 68 -14.69 9.58 22.69
CA THR A 68 -15.64 8.55 23.16
C THR A 68 -15.56 7.27 22.34
N LYS A 69 -15.56 6.11 23.02
CA LYS A 69 -15.56 4.78 22.37
C LYS A 69 -16.73 4.60 21.38
N ARG A 70 -17.90 5.17 21.69
CA ARG A 70 -19.10 5.11 20.83
C ARG A 70 -18.90 5.91 19.55
N ALA A 71 -18.36 7.12 19.62
CA ALA A 71 -18.09 7.93 18.44
C ALA A 71 -16.98 7.32 17.58
N ARG A 72 -15.90 6.79 18.20
CA ARG A 72 -14.85 6.04 17.49
C ARG A 72 -15.47 4.88 16.71
N LYS A 73 -16.30 4.06 17.37
CA LYS A 73 -17.01 2.94 16.73
C LYS A 73 -17.89 3.38 15.56
N LYS A 74 -18.61 4.50 15.68
CA LYS A 74 -19.47 5.02 14.60
C LYS A 74 -18.63 5.50 13.42
N TYR A 75 -17.59 6.27 13.68
CA TYR A 75 -16.72 6.83 12.64
C TYR A 75 -15.96 5.73 11.89
N THR A 76 -15.35 4.78 12.60
CA THR A 76 -14.71 3.61 11.98
C THR A 76 -15.69 2.85 11.07
N LYS A 77 -16.95 2.66 11.50
CA LYS A 77 -17.96 1.96 10.68
C LYS A 77 -18.29 2.73 9.39
N ILE A 78 -18.35 4.06 9.43
CA ILE A 78 -18.62 4.88 8.25
C ILE A 78 -17.48 4.73 7.23
N VAL A 79 -16.24 4.86 7.69
CA VAL A 79 -15.06 4.71 6.83
C VAL A 79 -14.96 3.28 6.27
N GLN A 80 -15.24 2.27 7.10
CA GLN A 80 -15.30 0.86 6.67
C GLN A 80 -16.29 0.66 5.54
N ASN A 81 -17.55 1.07 5.73
CA ASN A 81 -18.59 0.93 4.71
C ASN A 81 -18.20 1.66 3.42
N TYR A 82 -17.66 2.88 3.51
CA TYR A 82 -17.23 3.64 2.34
C TYR A 82 -16.14 2.91 1.54
N ILE A 83 -15.11 2.38 2.20
CA ILE A 83 -14.05 1.59 1.55
C ILE A 83 -14.63 0.31 0.95
N GLU A 84 -15.46 -0.42 1.71
CA GLU A 84 -16.09 -1.64 1.21
C GLU A 84 -16.93 -1.34 -0.04
N ASP A 85 -17.76 -0.30 -0.04
CA ASP A 85 -18.63 0.05 -1.18
C ASP A 85 -17.82 0.51 -2.40
N GLU A 86 -16.79 1.35 -2.19
CA GLU A 86 -15.93 1.86 -3.27
C GLU A 86 -15.11 0.73 -3.92
N PHE A 87 -14.61 -0.23 -3.13
CA PHE A 87 -13.64 -1.21 -3.61
C PHE A 87 -14.17 -2.63 -3.76
N SER A 88 -15.33 -3.02 -3.23
CA SER A 88 -15.82 -4.41 -3.30
C SER A 88 -15.87 -4.92 -4.73
N ALA A 89 -16.45 -4.13 -5.64
CA ALA A 89 -16.63 -4.51 -7.03
C ALA A 89 -15.29 -4.61 -7.77
N GLU A 90 -14.37 -3.68 -7.52
CA GLU A 90 -13.06 -3.66 -8.18
C GLU A 90 -12.14 -4.76 -7.65
N LEU A 91 -12.12 -4.98 -6.33
CA LEU A 91 -11.33 -6.05 -5.71
C LEU A 91 -11.80 -7.43 -6.17
N LYS A 92 -13.11 -7.64 -6.34
CA LYS A 92 -13.66 -8.88 -6.92
C LYS A 92 -13.25 -9.12 -8.37
N LYS A 93 -12.90 -8.07 -9.12
CA LYS A 93 -12.41 -8.18 -10.51
C LYS A 93 -10.89 -8.44 -10.58
N LEU A 94 -10.18 -8.37 -9.47
CA LEU A 94 -8.75 -8.63 -9.47
C LEU A 94 -8.47 -10.12 -9.66
N THR A 95 -7.50 -10.41 -10.51
CA THR A 95 -6.98 -11.77 -10.64
C THR A 95 -6.17 -12.15 -9.40
N ARG A 96 -5.87 -13.44 -9.26
CA ARG A 96 -5.10 -13.93 -8.11
C ARG A 96 -3.74 -13.25 -7.92
N THR A 97 -2.98 -13.11 -8.99
CA THR A 97 -1.70 -12.40 -8.90
C THR A 97 -1.85 -10.90 -8.65
N GLU A 98 -2.98 -10.30 -9.05
CA GLU A 98 -3.22 -8.86 -8.79
C GLU A 98 -3.57 -8.62 -7.32
N GLY A 99 -4.35 -9.50 -6.69
CA GLY A 99 -4.62 -9.43 -5.25
C GLY A 99 -3.36 -9.66 -4.40
N GLN A 100 -2.44 -10.52 -4.83
CA GLN A 100 -1.12 -10.69 -4.19
C GLN A 100 -0.31 -9.39 -4.21
N ILE A 101 -0.22 -8.76 -5.38
CA ILE A 101 0.45 -7.47 -5.54
C ILE A 101 -0.24 -6.41 -4.65
N LEU A 102 -1.56 -6.41 -4.55
CA LEU A 102 -2.29 -5.48 -3.70
C LEU A 102 -1.86 -5.59 -2.23
N VAL A 103 -1.84 -6.82 -1.68
CA VAL A 103 -1.46 -7.07 -0.28
C VAL A 103 -0.04 -6.60 -0.02
N LYS A 104 0.90 -6.94 -0.91
CA LYS A 104 2.29 -6.46 -0.86
C LYS A 104 2.39 -4.94 -0.86
N LEU A 105 1.63 -4.26 -1.73
CA LEU A 105 1.65 -2.81 -1.82
C LEU A 105 1.01 -2.12 -0.60
N ILE A 106 0.00 -2.73 0.02
CA ILE A 106 -0.55 -2.26 1.29
C ILE A 106 0.54 -2.36 2.37
N HIS A 107 1.19 -3.51 2.51
CA HIS A 107 2.29 -3.67 3.46
C HIS A 107 3.42 -2.65 3.20
N ARG A 108 3.81 -2.44 1.94
CA ARG A 108 4.82 -1.43 1.54
C ARG A 108 4.47 -0.03 2.06
N GLN A 109 3.20 0.32 2.09
CA GLN A 109 2.75 1.67 2.44
C GLN A 109 2.45 1.83 3.93
N THR A 110 1.95 0.79 4.60
CA THR A 110 1.53 0.86 6.00
C THR A 110 2.55 0.26 6.97
N GLY A 111 3.45 -0.60 6.50
CA GLY A 111 4.34 -1.41 7.33
C GLY A 111 3.64 -2.50 8.13
N VAL A 112 2.33 -2.71 7.91
CA VAL A 112 1.52 -3.70 8.63
C VAL A 112 0.97 -4.71 7.64
N THR A 113 1.06 -5.99 7.98
CA THR A 113 0.53 -7.05 7.12
C THR A 113 -0.99 -6.89 6.98
N THR A 114 -1.52 -7.24 5.81
CA THR A 114 -2.98 -7.19 5.63
C THR A 114 -3.68 -8.18 6.58
N PHE A 115 -3.01 -9.27 6.96
CA PHE A 115 -3.49 -10.17 8.03
C PHE A 115 -3.71 -9.42 9.35
N ASP A 116 -2.72 -8.66 9.82
CA ASP A 116 -2.80 -7.94 11.09
C ASP A 116 -3.80 -6.79 11.01
N LEU A 117 -3.82 -6.07 9.87
CA LEU A 117 -4.87 -5.08 9.59
C LEU A 117 -6.24 -5.73 9.77
N VAL A 118 -6.54 -6.83 9.05
CA VAL A 118 -7.82 -7.59 9.12
C VAL A 118 -8.13 -8.10 10.53
N LYS A 119 -7.12 -8.58 11.25
CA LYS A 119 -7.25 -9.06 12.63
C LYS A 119 -7.70 -7.95 13.56
N GLU A 120 -7.30 -6.71 13.36
CA GLU A 120 -7.76 -5.58 14.18
C GLU A 120 -9.15 -5.06 13.79
N LEU A 121 -9.64 -5.43 12.60
CA LEU A 121 -10.92 -4.97 12.09
C LEU A 121 -12.10 -5.68 12.76
N LYS A 122 -13.25 -5.02 12.67
CA LYS A 122 -14.53 -5.56 13.14
C LYS A 122 -14.99 -6.71 12.27
N SER A 123 -15.94 -7.47 12.78
CA SER A 123 -16.52 -8.64 12.14
C SER A 123 -16.97 -8.41 10.69
N GLY A 124 -17.53 -7.22 10.38
CA GLY A 124 -17.95 -6.85 9.03
C GLY A 124 -16.80 -6.78 8.03
N TRP A 125 -15.75 -6.03 8.35
CA TRP A 125 -14.59 -5.89 7.47
C TRP A 125 -13.81 -7.20 7.34
N ARG A 126 -13.71 -7.98 8.43
CA ARG A 126 -13.18 -9.35 8.36
C ARG A 126 -13.96 -10.18 7.35
N ALA A 127 -15.29 -10.19 7.42
CA ALA A 127 -16.14 -10.91 6.47
C ALA A 127 -15.99 -10.38 5.04
N PHE A 128 -15.88 -9.06 4.85
CA PHE A 128 -15.60 -8.47 3.54
C PHE A 128 -14.29 -8.99 2.95
N TRP A 129 -13.21 -8.96 3.73
CA TRP A 129 -11.92 -9.52 3.32
C TRP A 129 -12.07 -11.01 3.06
N TYR A 130 -12.56 -11.83 3.99
CA TYR A 130 -12.77 -13.25 3.71
C TYR A 130 -13.61 -13.52 2.44
N ASN A 131 -14.67 -12.75 2.17
CA ASN A 131 -15.52 -12.96 0.99
C ASN A 131 -14.89 -12.50 -0.33
N THR A 132 -14.13 -11.40 -0.32
CA THR A 132 -13.54 -10.82 -1.54
C THR A 132 -12.38 -11.69 -2.07
N THR A 133 -11.95 -12.65 -1.26
CA THR A 133 -10.53 -12.98 -1.15
C THR A 133 -10.33 -14.43 -0.65
N ALA A 134 -11.44 -15.14 -0.41
CA ALA A 134 -11.58 -16.52 0.09
C ALA A 134 -10.66 -17.57 -0.58
N ASN A 135 -10.25 -17.38 -1.83
CA ASN A 135 -9.47 -18.36 -2.59
C ASN A 135 -7.95 -18.12 -2.56
N MET A 136 -7.48 -17.10 -1.83
CA MET A 136 -6.09 -16.62 -1.90
C MET A 136 -5.40 -16.39 -0.56
N PHE A 137 -6.14 -16.23 0.54
CA PHE A 137 -5.71 -15.27 1.56
C PHE A 137 -4.88 -15.77 2.73
N ASP A 138 -4.87 -17.05 3.09
CA ASP A 138 -4.18 -17.41 4.34
C ASP A 138 -2.66 -17.22 4.28
N ILE A 139 -2.03 -17.55 3.14
CA ILE A 139 -0.59 -17.39 2.95
C ILE A 139 -0.28 -15.94 2.54
N THR A 140 -1.02 -15.38 1.59
CA THR A 140 -0.65 -14.09 0.99
C THR A 140 -0.91 -12.92 1.91
N LEU A 141 -1.89 -12.99 2.82
CA LEU A 141 -2.19 -11.90 3.77
C LEU A 141 -1.05 -11.61 4.75
N LYS A 142 -0.25 -12.63 5.04
CA LYS A 142 0.86 -12.57 5.97
C LYS A 142 2.17 -12.24 5.26
N GLU A 143 2.17 -12.17 3.93
CA GLU A 143 3.37 -11.81 3.18
C GLU A 143 3.71 -10.35 3.40
N GLU A 144 4.97 -10.14 3.75
CA GLU A 144 5.59 -8.83 3.85
C GLU A 144 6.16 -8.42 2.49
N TYR A 145 6.25 -7.12 2.27
CA TYR A 145 6.94 -6.55 1.12
C TYR A 145 8.43 -6.34 1.45
N ASN A 146 9.30 -7.05 0.75
CA ASN A 146 10.74 -7.01 0.97
C ASN A 146 11.52 -7.00 -0.36
N PRO A 147 11.81 -5.83 -0.95
CA PRO A 147 12.53 -5.73 -2.21
C PRO A 147 14.01 -6.15 -2.11
N GLU A 148 14.59 -6.29 -0.92
CA GLU A 148 15.97 -6.75 -0.76
C GLU A 148 16.09 -8.27 -0.88
N LYS A 149 15.06 -9.00 -0.42
CA LYS A 149 15.05 -10.48 -0.38
C LYS A 149 14.20 -11.10 -1.49
N SER A 150 13.18 -10.40 -1.99
CA SER A 150 12.28 -10.88 -3.02
C SER A 150 12.54 -10.19 -4.34
N GLN A 151 12.94 -10.97 -5.35
CA GLN A 151 13.16 -10.45 -6.71
C GLN A 151 11.87 -9.86 -7.32
N GLU A 152 10.71 -10.44 -7.01
CA GLU A 152 9.44 -9.89 -7.48
C GLU A 152 9.17 -8.51 -6.86
N ASP A 153 9.43 -8.38 -5.55
CA ASP A 153 9.19 -7.13 -4.82
C ASP A 153 10.16 -6.04 -5.28
N PHE A 154 11.41 -6.41 -5.55
CA PHE A 154 12.40 -5.54 -6.20
C PHE A 154 11.89 -5.02 -7.54
N LEU A 155 11.36 -5.90 -8.40
CA LEU A 155 10.82 -5.49 -9.70
C LEU A 155 9.58 -4.62 -9.54
N ILE A 156 8.72 -4.90 -8.56
CA ILE A 156 7.58 -4.05 -8.22
C ILE A 156 8.08 -2.66 -7.81
N GLU A 157 9.13 -2.56 -7.00
CA GLU A 157 9.69 -1.28 -6.54
C GLU A 157 10.25 -0.48 -7.72
N ASP A 158 11.03 -1.13 -8.58
CA ASP A 158 11.54 -0.53 -9.82
C ASP A 158 10.41 -0.03 -10.74
N ILE A 159 9.28 -0.74 -10.81
CA ILE A 159 8.11 -0.29 -11.57
C ILE A 159 7.47 0.97 -10.96
N LEU A 160 7.45 1.10 -9.63
CA LEU A 160 6.84 2.22 -8.93
C LEU A 160 7.71 3.49 -8.95
N GLN A 161 9.03 3.33 -8.95
CA GLN A 161 9.99 4.44 -8.97
C GLN A 161 10.26 5.00 -10.39
N ARG A 162 9.63 4.44 -11.43
CA ARG A 162 9.76 4.85 -12.84
C ARG A 162 8.52 5.55 -13.40
#